data_AF-A0A1W9QDR3-F1
#
_entry.id   AF-A0A1W9QDR3-F1
#
_cell.length_a   1.000
_cell.length_b   1.000
_cell.length_c   1.000
_cell.angle_alpha   90.00
_cell.angle_beta   90.00
_cell.angle_gamma   90.00
#
_symmetry.space_group_name_H-M   'P 1'
#
loop_
_entity.id
_entity.type
_entity.pdbx_description
1 polymer ?
#
loop_
_entity_poly.entity_id
_entity_poly.type
_entity_poly.pdbx_seq_one_letter_code
_entity_poly.pdbx_strand_id
1 'polypeptide(L)'
;MLHPGRLRPPGGRTHLVRSAPRGVGGKGARAATRERRGGASKGQGALAGERSEEWLFERESATLSSVAHSSVLVLDIETIVDPELPITESAEPTKLPAPPHHKIVTIGALLLGADLAPRRLGLVGRETEDEATIVREFAELVERHQPTLVTYNGRGFDLPVIAMRCLRHGVPFGAYYRRSDMRYRFSADGHYDLMDYLSDYGASPRARLDVVAKLCGMPGKVGVDGKDVGPLVHAGRIDEVRNYCLCDVVQTAGVFLRVEFLRGGLGKEEYLHAMRALIRLSREDERVRPVGQALSEERLLLGEPLDVDAAEPGQSVPPLSLPVASED
;
A
#
# COMPACT_ATOMS: atom_id res chain seq x y z
N MET A 1 -37.32 -32.60 32.64
CA MET A 1 -38.77 -32.41 32.39
C MET A 1 -39.03 -30.91 32.33
N LEU A 2 -39.74 -30.30 31.38
CA LEU A 2 -40.36 -30.79 30.13
C LEU A 2 -40.36 -29.63 29.10
N HIS A 3 -40.14 -29.98 27.83
CA HIS A 3 -40.56 -29.22 26.64
C HIS A 3 -41.89 -29.87 26.15
N PRO A 4 -42.57 -29.41 25.06
CA PRO A 4 -42.45 -28.19 24.24
C PRO A 4 -43.85 -27.54 23.95
N GLY A 5 -43.95 -26.64 22.95
CA GLY A 5 -45.24 -26.22 22.38
C GLY A 5 -45.14 -25.41 21.08
N ARG A 6 -45.18 -26.07 19.91
CA ARG A 6 -45.36 -25.42 18.59
C ARG A 6 -46.83 -25.42 18.20
N LEU A 7 -47.32 -24.38 17.51
CA LEU A 7 -48.47 -24.49 16.59
C LEU A 7 -48.35 -23.52 15.38
N ARG A 8 -48.51 -24.07 14.17
CA ARG A 8 -48.85 -23.42 12.88
C ARG A 8 -50.27 -23.91 12.52
N PRO A 9 -51.13 -23.18 11.77
CA PRO A 9 -51.17 -23.21 10.28
C PRO A 9 -51.77 -21.90 9.67
N PRO A 10 -52.42 -21.82 8.47
CA PRO A 10 -52.21 -22.40 7.11
C PRO A 10 -51.84 -21.28 6.06
N GLY A 11 -51.84 -21.43 4.71
CA GLY A 11 -51.87 -22.65 3.86
C GLY A 11 -52.42 -22.58 2.41
N GLY A 12 -52.20 -21.54 1.58
CA GLY A 12 -52.59 -21.49 0.14
C GLY A 12 -51.53 -20.80 -0.74
N ARG A 13 -51.03 -21.35 -1.88
CA ARG A 13 -51.66 -21.77 -3.17
C ARG A 13 -52.26 -20.57 -3.92
N THR A 14 -51.99 -20.30 -5.20
CA THR A 14 -51.33 -21.04 -6.31
C THR A 14 -50.23 -20.15 -6.98
N HIS A 15 -49.61 -20.37 -8.16
CA HIS A 15 -49.78 -21.36 -9.24
C HIS A 15 -48.45 -21.80 -9.92
N LEU A 16 -48.36 -21.83 -11.26
CA LEU A 16 -47.24 -22.34 -12.08
C LEU A 16 -47.32 -21.73 -13.51
N VAL A 17 -46.23 -21.86 -14.31
CA VAL A 17 -46.10 -22.14 -15.78
C VAL A 17 -44.78 -21.51 -16.29
N ARG A 18 -43.69 -22.27 -16.49
CA ARG A 18 -43.23 -22.94 -17.76
C ARG A 18 -43.20 -21.97 -18.96
N SER A 19 -42.16 -21.89 -19.82
CA SER A 19 -41.31 -22.95 -20.39
C SER A 19 -40.09 -22.36 -21.13
N ALA A 20 -39.14 -23.22 -21.53
CA ALA A 20 -38.11 -22.94 -22.54
C ALA A 20 -38.33 -23.83 -23.79
N PRO A 21 -37.71 -23.50 -24.94
CA PRO A 21 -37.03 -24.56 -25.70
C PRO A 21 -35.64 -24.16 -26.26
N ARG A 22 -34.99 -25.11 -26.95
CA ARG A 22 -33.58 -25.12 -27.38
C ARG A 22 -33.37 -24.80 -28.87
N GLY A 23 -32.16 -24.39 -29.23
CA GLY A 23 -31.51 -24.50 -30.55
C GLY A 23 -30.04 -24.05 -30.40
N VAL A 24 -28.97 -24.83 -30.57
CA VAL A 24 -28.51 -25.77 -31.63
C VAL A 24 -27.95 -25.07 -32.88
N GLY A 25 -26.63 -25.24 -33.10
CA GLY A 25 -25.97 -25.14 -34.42
C GLY A 25 -24.95 -24.01 -34.57
N GLY A 26 -23.69 -24.33 -34.91
CA GLY A 26 -22.71 -23.31 -35.32
C GLY A 26 -21.22 -23.57 -34.99
N LYS A 27 -20.65 -24.72 -35.39
CA LYS A 27 -19.17 -24.85 -35.45
C LYS A 27 -18.65 -24.21 -36.74
N GLY A 28 -17.71 -23.27 -36.64
CA GLY A 28 -16.96 -22.73 -37.78
C GLY A 28 -15.49 -22.59 -37.42
N ALA A 29 -14.61 -23.34 -38.09
CA ALA A 29 -13.18 -23.35 -37.82
C ALA A 29 -12.39 -22.88 -39.05
N ARG A 30 -11.40 -22.03 -38.80
CA ARG A 30 -10.16 -21.81 -39.57
C ARG A 30 -10.25 -21.78 -41.11
N ALA A 31 -9.99 -20.61 -41.68
CA ALA A 31 -9.14 -20.49 -42.86
C ALA A 31 -8.02 -19.50 -42.54
N ALA A 32 -6.76 -19.94 -42.66
CA ALA A 32 -5.60 -19.07 -42.60
C ALA A 32 -5.18 -18.75 -44.04
N THR A 33 -4.93 -17.48 -44.34
CA THR A 33 -4.29 -17.07 -45.60
C THR A 33 -3.06 -16.25 -45.28
N ARG A 34 -1.94 -16.67 -45.84
CA ARG A 34 -0.58 -16.22 -45.51
C ARG A 34 -0.01 -15.54 -46.74
N GLU A 35 0.00 -14.22 -46.78
CA GLU A 35 0.77 -13.49 -47.79
C GLU A 35 2.00 -12.83 -47.17
N ARG A 36 3.15 -13.10 -47.79
CA ARG A 36 4.45 -12.50 -47.47
C ARG A 36 4.79 -11.46 -48.52
N ARG A 37 4.87 -10.19 -48.13
CA ARG A 37 5.83 -9.20 -48.65
C ARG A 37 6.20 -8.32 -47.44
N GLY A 38 7.46 -7.98 -47.15
CA GLY A 38 8.63 -8.00 -48.00
C GLY A 38 9.13 -6.57 -48.20
N GLY A 39 9.68 -5.97 -47.14
CA GLY A 39 10.15 -4.59 -47.14
C GLY A 39 11.04 -4.34 -45.92
N ALA A 40 12.34 -4.24 -46.16
CA ALA A 40 13.31 -3.88 -45.14
C ALA A 40 13.73 -2.41 -45.33
N SER A 41 13.73 -1.64 -44.25
CA SER A 41 14.61 -0.48 -44.12
C SER A 41 15.09 -0.36 -42.67
N LYS A 42 16.33 0.11 -42.51
CA LYS A 42 17.00 0.24 -41.22
C LYS A 42 16.61 1.57 -40.57
N GLY A 43 16.38 1.55 -39.27
CA GLY A 43 16.30 2.74 -38.42
C GLY A 43 16.72 2.38 -37.01
N GLN A 44 17.99 2.56 -36.68
CA GLN A 44 18.47 2.39 -35.30
C GLN A 44 17.90 3.52 -34.44
N GLY A 45 17.34 3.15 -33.29
CA GLY A 45 16.72 4.06 -32.34
C GLY A 45 16.58 3.40 -30.98
N ALA A 46 17.66 2.78 -30.51
CA ALA A 46 17.73 2.27 -29.14
C ALA A 46 17.85 3.43 -28.17
N LEU A 47 16.70 3.99 -27.76
CA LEU A 47 16.64 4.81 -26.56
C LEU A 47 16.56 3.88 -25.36
N ALA A 48 17.71 3.69 -24.71
CA ALA A 48 17.77 3.07 -23.41
C ALA A 48 17.05 4.00 -22.41
N GLY A 49 15.87 3.57 -21.96
CA GLY A 49 15.36 4.06 -20.68
C GLY A 49 16.18 3.41 -19.57
N GLU A 50 17.07 4.17 -18.95
CA GLU A 50 17.62 3.81 -17.64
C GLU A 50 16.43 3.69 -16.67
N ARG A 51 16.38 2.60 -15.89
CA ARG A 51 15.13 2.17 -15.27
C ARG A 51 14.77 3.05 -14.07
N SER A 52 13.65 3.76 -14.20
CA SER A 52 13.02 4.65 -13.20
C SER A 52 12.63 3.99 -11.88
N GLU A 53 12.87 2.69 -11.70
CA GLU A 53 12.64 1.93 -10.45
C GLU A 53 13.93 1.63 -9.67
N GLU A 54 15.08 1.53 -10.35
CA GLU A 54 16.32 1.01 -9.71
C GLU A 54 16.78 1.91 -8.56
N TRP A 55 16.55 3.22 -8.67
CA TRP A 55 16.82 4.18 -7.59
C TRP A 55 16.22 3.74 -6.25
N LEU A 56 15.06 3.05 -6.21
CA LEU A 56 14.43 2.71 -4.93
C LEU A 56 15.27 1.70 -4.13
N PHE A 57 15.82 0.68 -4.81
CA PHE A 57 16.53 -0.45 -4.21
C PHE A 57 18.05 -0.49 -4.50
N GLU A 58 18.61 0.50 -5.19
CA GLU A 58 20.05 0.67 -5.43
C GLU A 58 20.85 0.88 -4.13
N ARG A 59 21.12 -0.21 -3.41
CA ARG A 59 22.35 -0.45 -2.60
C ARG A 59 22.43 -1.81 -1.89
N GLU A 60 21.37 -2.61 -1.81
CA GLU A 60 21.39 -3.85 -1.02
C GLU A 60 22.21 -5.01 -1.64
N SER A 61 22.67 -4.88 -2.89
CA SER A 61 23.30 -5.98 -3.64
C SER A 61 24.78 -6.29 -3.27
N ALA A 62 25.37 -5.61 -2.28
CA ALA A 62 26.79 -5.76 -1.96
C ALA A 62 27.10 -6.89 -0.96
N THR A 63 26.33 -7.04 0.13
CA THR A 63 26.63 -8.00 1.22
C THR A 63 25.40 -8.34 2.07
N LEU A 64 24.65 -9.39 1.74
CA LEU A 64 23.78 -10.07 2.72
C LEU A 64 23.79 -11.60 2.53
N SER A 65 24.09 -12.29 3.64
CA SER A 65 24.11 -13.74 3.74
C SER A 65 22.80 -14.26 4.32
N SER A 66 22.20 -15.23 3.63
CA SER A 66 21.36 -16.32 4.17
C SER A 66 20.15 -16.03 5.09
N VAL A 67 19.75 -14.78 5.37
CA VAL A 67 18.43 -14.46 5.93
C VAL A 67 17.76 -13.39 5.08
N ALA A 68 16.73 -13.80 4.33
CA ALA A 68 15.93 -12.91 3.52
C ALA A 68 14.93 -12.15 4.40
N HIS A 69 15.37 -11.05 5.01
CA HIS A 69 14.45 -10.05 5.53
C HIS A 69 13.82 -9.31 4.35
N SER A 70 12.56 -9.61 4.05
CA SER A 70 11.78 -8.91 3.04
C SER A 70 11.72 -7.42 3.37
N SER A 71 12.14 -6.56 2.44
CA SER A 71 12.03 -5.12 2.61
C SER A 71 10.56 -4.68 2.71
N VAL A 72 10.33 -3.60 3.46
CA VAL A 72 8.98 -3.07 3.71
C VAL A 72 8.78 -1.81 2.88
N LEU A 73 7.67 -1.76 2.14
CA LEU A 73 7.29 -0.63 1.30
C LEU A 73 5.99 -0.02 1.85
N VAL A 74 6.10 1.14 2.50
CA VAL A 74 4.93 1.91 2.94
C VAL A 74 4.38 2.67 1.74
N LEU A 75 3.07 2.58 1.50
CA LEU A 75 2.38 3.15 0.34
C LEU A 75 1.09 3.87 0.72
N ASP A 76 0.79 4.90 -0.06
CA ASP A 76 -0.48 5.62 -0.16
C ASP A 76 -0.70 6.02 -1.64
N ILE A 77 -1.95 6.21 -2.08
CA ILE A 77 -2.28 6.71 -3.42
C ILE A 77 -3.23 7.90 -3.38
N GLU A 78 -3.05 8.82 -4.31
CA GLU A 78 -4.03 9.88 -4.55
C GLU A 78 -4.77 9.72 -5.87
N THR A 79 -6.06 10.04 -5.85
CA THR A 79 -6.98 9.75 -6.96
C THR A 79 -7.97 10.89 -7.22
N ILE A 80 -8.43 10.97 -8.47
CA ILE A 80 -9.63 11.71 -8.85
C ILE A 80 -10.72 10.74 -9.33
N VAL A 81 -11.95 11.21 -9.45
CA VAL A 81 -12.98 10.48 -10.20
C VAL A 81 -12.53 10.39 -11.66
N ASP A 82 -12.56 9.18 -12.24
CA ASP A 82 -12.18 8.95 -13.62
C ASP A 82 -13.21 9.63 -14.56
N PRO A 83 -12.79 10.58 -15.42
CA PRO A 83 -13.70 11.28 -16.33
C PRO A 83 -14.29 10.37 -17.43
N GLU A 84 -13.70 9.20 -17.69
CA GLU A 84 -14.24 8.21 -18.63
C GLU A 84 -15.19 7.21 -17.96
N LEU A 85 -15.13 7.07 -16.63
CA LEU A 85 -15.98 6.21 -15.82
C LEU A 85 -16.67 7.00 -14.69
N PRO A 86 -17.40 8.10 -15.00
CA PRO A 86 -18.05 8.92 -13.98
C PRO A 86 -19.14 8.13 -13.25
N ILE A 87 -19.45 8.59 -12.04
CA ILE A 87 -20.51 8.02 -11.21
C ILE A 87 -21.83 8.65 -11.63
N THR A 88 -22.75 7.86 -12.18
CA THR A 88 -24.15 8.28 -12.30
C THR A 88 -24.71 8.45 -10.88
N GLU A 89 -25.17 9.66 -10.53
CA GLU A 89 -25.51 10.09 -9.16
C GLU A 89 -26.20 8.99 -8.32
N SER A 90 -25.47 8.42 -7.36
CA SER A 90 -26.04 7.55 -6.33
C SER A 90 -26.27 8.36 -5.06
N ALA A 91 -27.45 8.23 -4.47
CA ALA A 91 -28.04 9.22 -3.54
C ALA A 91 -27.42 9.29 -2.12
N GLU A 92 -26.16 8.86 -1.93
CA GLU A 92 -25.44 8.97 -0.65
C GLU A 92 -24.08 9.65 -0.82
N PRO A 93 -23.96 10.98 -0.61
CA PRO A 93 -22.72 11.75 -0.79
C PRO A 93 -21.62 11.43 0.24
N THR A 94 -21.82 10.43 1.09
CA THR A 94 -20.91 10.01 2.17
C THR A 94 -20.08 8.77 1.82
N LYS A 95 -20.37 8.08 0.71
CA LYS A 95 -19.73 6.82 0.34
C LYS A 95 -18.69 7.04 -0.76
N LEU A 96 -17.47 6.55 -0.54
CA LEU A 96 -16.43 6.55 -1.57
C LEU A 96 -16.90 5.74 -2.80
N PRO A 97 -16.51 6.15 -4.02
CA PRO A 97 -16.83 5.41 -5.24
C PRO A 97 -16.23 3.99 -5.23
N ALA A 98 -16.77 3.11 -6.06
CA ALA A 98 -16.14 1.80 -6.25
C ALA A 98 -14.80 1.96 -7.03
N PRO A 99 -13.77 1.12 -6.77
CA PRO A 99 -12.43 1.30 -7.33
C PRO A 99 -12.30 1.58 -8.84
N PRO A 100 -13.14 1.02 -9.75
CA PRO A 100 -13.08 1.35 -11.18
C PRO A 100 -13.36 2.83 -11.52
N HIS A 101 -14.08 3.56 -10.66
CA HIS A 101 -14.41 4.98 -10.85
C HIS A 101 -13.28 5.93 -10.44
N HIS A 102 -12.14 5.41 -10.00
CA HIS A 102 -10.97 6.21 -9.63
C HIS A 102 -9.94 6.20 -10.76
N LYS A 103 -9.28 7.34 -10.95
CA LYS A 103 -8.05 7.51 -11.73
C LYS A 103 -6.92 7.92 -10.78
N ILE A 104 -5.81 7.21 -10.81
CA ILE A 104 -4.62 7.51 -10.01
C ILE A 104 -3.95 8.77 -10.57
N VAL A 105 -3.60 9.68 -9.65
CA VAL A 105 -2.82 10.89 -9.90
C VAL A 105 -1.36 10.64 -9.52
N THR A 106 -1.12 9.98 -8.38
CA THR A 106 0.22 9.64 -7.91
C THR A 106 0.19 8.47 -6.93
N ILE A 107 1.35 7.82 -6.75
CA ILE A 107 1.59 6.77 -5.76
C ILE A 107 2.82 7.20 -4.95
N GLY A 108 2.61 7.48 -3.67
CA GLY A 108 3.69 7.76 -2.72
C GLY A 108 4.26 6.46 -2.17
N ALA A 109 5.58 6.44 -1.93
CA ALA A 109 6.27 5.28 -1.39
C ALA A 109 7.42 5.66 -0.45
N LEU A 110 7.55 4.91 0.64
CA LEU A 110 8.70 4.93 1.54
C LEU A 110 9.24 3.51 1.72
N LEU A 111 10.47 3.28 1.25
CA LEU A 111 11.21 2.05 1.52
C LEU A 111 11.81 2.11 2.93
N LEU A 112 11.54 1.08 3.73
CA LEU A 112 12.19 0.82 5.01
C LEU A 112 13.17 -0.35 4.86
N GLY A 113 14.30 -0.28 5.57
CA GLY A 113 15.28 -1.36 5.61
C GLY A 113 14.85 -2.52 6.51
N ALA A 114 15.69 -3.54 6.64
CA ALA A 114 15.45 -4.66 7.58
C ALA A 114 15.41 -4.23 9.06
N ASP A 115 16.01 -3.07 9.40
CA ASP A 115 15.93 -2.41 10.72
C ASP A 115 14.69 -1.50 10.86
N LEU A 116 13.78 -1.53 9.88
CA LEU A 116 12.62 -0.66 9.69
C LEU A 116 12.92 0.86 9.68
N ALA A 117 14.19 1.28 9.70
CA ALA A 117 14.54 2.68 9.53
C ALA A 117 14.38 3.09 8.04
N PRO A 118 13.91 4.32 7.76
CA PRO A 118 13.70 4.77 6.39
C PRO A 118 14.98 4.73 5.58
N ARG A 119 14.86 4.26 4.33
CA ARG A 119 15.93 4.29 3.34
C ARG A 119 15.66 5.34 2.28
N ARG A 120 14.40 5.49 1.84
CA ARG A 120 14.08 6.31 0.67
C ARG A 120 12.61 6.67 0.54
N LEU A 121 12.31 7.97 0.50
CA LEU A 121 10.97 8.53 0.25
C LEU A 121 10.86 9.06 -1.19
N GLY A 122 9.79 8.74 -1.90
CA GLY A 122 9.46 9.40 -3.15
C GLY A 122 8.24 8.83 -3.86
N LEU A 123 8.13 9.15 -5.15
CA LEU A 123 6.96 8.88 -5.97
C LEU A 123 7.29 7.77 -6.98
N VAL A 124 6.37 6.85 -7.21
CA VAL A 124 6.45 5.95 -8.37
C VAL A 124 6.03 6.71 -9.61
N GLY A 125 6.72 6.54 -10.74
CA GLY A 125 6.52 7.38 -11.93
C GLY A 125 6.88 8.85 -11.69
N ARG A 126 7.89 9.14 -10.86
CA ARG A 126 8.29 10.51 -10.45
C ARG A 126 8.34 11.52 -11.60
N GLU A 127 8.88 11.11 -12.75
CA GLU A 127 9.11 11.98 -13.92
C GLU A 127 7.93 11.98 -14.91
N THR A 128 6.75 11.51 -14.50
CA THR A 128 5.56 11.42 -15.35
C THR A 128 4.24 11.73 -14.62
N GLU A 129 3.23 12.10 -15.40
CA GLU A 129 1.82 12.21 -15.00
C GLU A 129 0.93 11.21 -15.79
N ASP A 130 1.54 10.39 -16.65
CA ASP A 130 0.86 9.30 -17.34
C ASP A 130 0.59 8.14 -16.38
N GLU A 131 -0.67 7.99 -15.99
CA GLU A 131 -1.17 6.92 -15.14
C GLU A 131 -0.75 5.52 -15.65
N ALA A 132 -0.73 5.30 -16.97
CA ALA A 132 -0.37 3.99 -17.52
C ALA A 132 1.09 3.61 -17.21
N THR A 133 1.96 4.61 -17.13
CA THR A 133 3.37 4.46 -16.75
C THR A 133 3.52 4.35 -15.23
N ILE A 134 2.88 5.21 -14.43
CA ILE A 134 2.90 5.15 -12.95
C ILE A 134 2.48 3.76 -12.46
N VAL A 135 1.37 3.23 -12.98
CA VAL A 135 0.80 1.94 -12.58
C VAL A 135 1.65 0.76 -13.08
N ARG A 136 2.32 0.91 -14.24
CA ARG A 136 3.26 -0.10 -14.75
C ARG A 136 4.50 -0.19 -13.86
N GLU A 137 5.14 0.94 -13.55
CA GLU A 137 6.32 0.97 -12.69
C GLU A 137 6.01 0.38 -11.31
N PHE A 138 4.84 0.70 -10.73
CA PHE A 138 4.43 0.11 -9.46
C PHE A 138 4.27 -1.42 -9.55
N ALA A 139 3.63 -1.93 -10.60
CA ALA A 139 3.43 -3.36 -10.79
C ALA A 139 4.75 -4.11 -11.02
N GLU A 140 5.66 -3.55 -11.82
CA GLU A 140 6.99 -4.11 -12.08
C GLU A 140 7.87 -4.13 -10.81
N LEU A 141 7.86 -3.05 -10.03
CA LEU A 141 8.53 -2.96 -8.73
C LEU A 141 8.06 -4.06 -7.76
N VAL A 142 6.75 -4.24 -7.61
CA VAL A 142 6.18 -5.24 -6.68
C VAL A 142 6.37 -6.68 -7.17
N GLU A 143 6.32 -6.95 -8.48
CA GLU A 143 6.66 -8.28 -9.03
C GLU A 143 8.15 -8.62 -8.86
N ARG A 144 9.04 -7.63 -9.03
CA ARG A 144 10.50 -7.78 -8.95
C ARG A 144 11.01 -7.97 -7.54
N HIS A 145 10.63 -7.08 -6.62
CA HIS A 145 11.18 -7.02 -5.26
C HIS A 145 10.33 -7.75 -4.22
N GLN A 146 9.04 -7.96 -4.52
CA GLN A 146 8.08 -8.64 -3.64
C GLN A 146 8.04 -8.13 -2.18
N PRO A 147 8.18 -6.82 -1.91
CA PRO A 147 8.21 -6.30 -0.54
C PRO A 147 6.90 -6.61 0.21
N THR A 148 6.96 -6.53 1.53
CA THR A 148 5.73 -6.41 2.32
C THR A 148 5.20 -4.99 2.16
N LEU A 149 4.04 -4.85 1.55
CA LEU A 149 3.35 -3.57 1.42
C LEU A 149 2.71 -3.20 2.76
N VAL A 150 2.89 -1.97 3.21
CA VAL A 150 2.23 -1.41 4.41
C VAL A 150 1.37 -0.23 3.96
N THR A 151 0.09 -0.25 4.33
CA THR A 151 -0.87 0.82 3.96
C THR A 151 -1.81 1.13 5.12
N TYR A 152 -2.55 2.23 5.03
CA TYR A 152 -3.69 2.50 5.90
C TYR A 152 -4.99 2.44 5.08
N ASN A 153 -5.82 1.40 5.25
CA ASN A 153 -7.01 1.12 4.43
C ASN A 153 -6.73 0.69 2.97
N GLY A 154 -5.47 0.39 2.60
CA GLY A 154 -5.14 -0.02 1.23
C GLY A 154 -5.73 -1.36 0.78
N ARG A 155 -6.30 -2.16 1.69
CA ARG A 155 -7.09 -3.35 1.33
C ARG A 155 -8.52 -2.98 0.96
N GLY A 156 -9.04 -1.89 1.52
CA GLY A 156 -10.34 -1.30 1.19
C GLY A 156 -10.31 -0.39 -0.04
N PHE A 157 -9.16 0.21 -0.35
CA PHE A 157 -9.05 1.25 -1.36
C PHE A 157 -7.86 1.06 -2.32
N ASP A 158 -6.62 1.28 -1.86
CA ASP A 158 -5.43 1.47 -2.70
C ASP A 158 -5.14 0.31 -3.66
N LEU A 159 -4.90 -0.90 -3.14
CA LEU A 159 -4.58 -2.06 -3.98
C LEU A 159 -5.75 -2.47 -4.89
N PRO A 160 -7.03 -2.44 -4.44
CA PRO A 160 -8.18 -2.55 -5.34
C PRO A 160 -8.17 -1.52 -6.48
N VAL A 161 -7.89 -0.24 -6.22
CA VAL A 161 -7.82 0.80 -7.26
C VAL A 161 -6.68 0.53 -8.22
N ILE A 162 -5.45 0.32 -7.72
CA ILE A 162 -4.27 -0.03 -8.54
C ILE A 162 -4.58 -1.23 -9.44
N ALA A 163 -5.17 -2.30 -8.89
CA ALA A 163 -5.54 -3.47 -9.67
C ALA A 163 -6.58 -3.19 -10.77
N MET A 164 -7.53 -2.28 -10.55
CA MET A 164 -8.45 -1.82 -11.61
C MET A 164 -7.77 -0.91 -12.64
N ARG A 165 -6.75 -0.14 -12.26
CA ARG A 165 -5.96 0.64 -13.23
C ARG A 165 -5.04 -0.25 -14.06
N CYS A 166 -4.46 -1.30 -13.45
CA CYS A 166 -3.76 -2.36 -14.17
C CYS A 166 -4.67 -3.05 -15.20
N LEU A 167 -5.93 -3.36 -14.82
CA LEU A 167 -6.94 -3.89 -15.73
C LEU A 167 -7.21 -2.94 -16.91
N ARG A 168 -7.43 -1.65 -16.65
CA ARG A 168 -7.69 -0.64 -17.70
C ARG A 168 -6.52 -0.50 -18.68
N HIS A 169 -5.29 -0.45 -18.16
CA HIS A 169 -4.08 -0.19 -18.96
C HIS A 169 -3.40 -1.44 -19.51
N GLY A 170 -3.94 -2.64 -19.25
CA GLY A 170 -3.36 -3.90 -19.71
C GLY A 170 -2.05 -4.29 -19.03
N VAL A 171 -1.79 -3.78 -17.82
CA VAL A 171 -0.56 -4.02 -17.05
C VAL A 171 -0.68 -5.34 -16.27
N PRO A 172 0.26 -6.29 -16.41
CA PRO A 172 0.30 -7.49 -15.57
C PRO A 172 0.66 -7.13 -14.11
N PHE A 173 -0.27 -7.36 -13.17
CA PHE A 173 -0.02 -7.20 -11.74
C PHE A 173 -0.24 -8.53 -11.01
N GLY A 174 0.56 -9.53 -11.37
CA GLY A 174 0.37 -10.90 -10.93
C GLY A 174 0.77 -11.17 -9.48
N ALA A 175 1.69 -10.40 -8.91
CA ALA A 175 2.02 -10.43 -7.48
C ALA A 175 0.76 -10.24 -6.61
N TYR A 176 -0.16 -9.35 -7.03
CA TYR A 176 -1.43 -9.13 -6.35
C TYR A 176 -2.39 -10.32 -6.38
N TYR A 177 -2.41 -11.08 -7.48
CA TYR A 177 -3.38 -12.17 -7.67
C TYR A 177 -2.84 -13.57 -7.36
N ARG A 178 -1.54 -13.82 -7.51
CA ARG A 178 -0.90 -15.14 -7.35
C ARG A 178 -0.32 -15.36 -5.96
N ARG A 179 0.21 -14.32 -5.30
CA ARG A 179 0.74 -14.48 -3.95
C ARG A 179 -0.42 -14.64 -2.96
N SER A 180 -0.34 -15.65 -2.11
CA SER A 180 -1.40 -15.96 -1.15
C SER A 180 -1.50 -14.93 -0.02
N ASP A 181 -0.38 -14.34 0.37
CA ASP A 181 -0.23 -13.39 1.48
C ASP A 181 -0.86 -12.02 1.16
N MET A 182 -0.53 -11.45 0.00
CA MET A 182 -0.93 -10.14 -0.51
C MET A 182 -2.45 -9.85 -0.41
N ARG A 183 -3.30 -10.85 -0.66
CA ARG A 183 -4.77 -10.74 -0.55
C ARG A 183 -5.36 -11.41 0.69
N TYR A 184 -4.56 -12.10 1.50
CA TYR A 184 -5.04 -12.69 2.74
C TYR A 184 -5.18 -11.63 3.84
N ARG A 185 -6.43 -11.34 4.20
CA ARG A 185 -6.84 -10.26 5.12
C ARG A 185 -6.07 -10.22 6.44
N PHE A 186 -5.70 -11.40 6.96
CA PHE A 186 -5.10 -11.59 8.28
C PHE A 186 -3.59 -11.85 8.24
N SER A 187 -2.94 -11.66 7.08
CA SER A 187 -1.48 -11.72 6.99
C SER A 187 -0.85 -10.39 7.41
N ALA A 188 0.32 -10.46 8.04
CA ALA A 188 1.28 -9.35 8.08
C ALA A 188 2.33 -9.46 6.95
N ASP A 189 2.35 -10.57 6.22
CA ASP A 189 3.22 -10.81 5.07
C ASP A 189 2.56 -10.31 3.78
N GLY A 190 3.37 -9.77 2.86
CA GLY A 190 2.93 -9.34 1.53
C GLY A 190 2.09 -8.07 1.52
N HIS A 191 1.01 -7.99 2.29
CA HIS A 191 0.28 -6.75 2.52
C HIS A 191 -0.29 -6.65 3.94
N TYR A 192 0.19 -5.66 4.67
CA TYR A 192 -0.21 -5.30 6.03
C TYR A 192 -1.03 -4.00 5.99
N ASP A 193 -2.35 -4.11 6.13
CA ASP A 193 -3.25 -2.95 6.24
C ASP A 193 -3.43 -2.58 7.73
N LEU A 194 -2.88 -1.43 8.12
CA LEU A 194 -2.89 -0.93 9.49
C LEU A 194 -4.30 -0.65 10.00
N MET A 195 -5.22 -0.21 9.14
CA MET A 195 -6.59 0.11 9.56
C MET A 195 -7.38 -1.16 9.85
N ASP A 196 -7.22 -2.21 9.02
CA ASP A 196 -7.79 -3.51 9.32
C ASP A 196 -7.18 -4.09 10.60
N TYR A 197 -5.85 -4.06 10.78
CA TYR A 197 -5.21 -4.57 12.00
C TYR A 197 -5.67 -3.85 13.27
N LEU A 198 -5.62 -2.51 13.29
CA LEU A 198 -5.99 -1.69 14.45
C LEU A 198 -7.49 -1.72 14.78
N SER A 199 -8.34 -2.22 13.87
CA SER A 199 -9.78 -2.39 14.09
C SER A 199 -10.18 -3.84 14.41
N ASP A 200 -9.22 -4.68 14.82
CA ASP A 200 -9.43 -6.11 15.04
C ASP A 200 -10.07 -6.79 13.81
N TYR A 201 -9.58 -6.41 12.63
CA TYR A 201 -10.11 -6.77 11.32
C TYR A 201 -11.59 -6.43 11.11
N GLY A 202 -12.05 -5.36 11.75
CA GLY A 202 -13.43 -4.87 11.71
C GLY A 202 -14.33 -5.35 12.86
N ALA A 203 -13.77 -6.02 13.88
CA ALA A 203 -14.51 -6.33 15.11
C ALA A 203 -14.68 -5.09 16.01
N SER A 204 -13.81 -4.08 15.88
CA SER A 204 -13.99 -2.75 16.45
C SER A 204 -14.21 -1.68 15.34
N PRO A 205 -14.82 -0.51 15.65
CA PRO A 205 -15.03 0.54 14.66
C PRO A 205 -13.72 1.11 14.12
N ARG A 206 -13.62 1.28 12.80
CA ARG A 206 -12.44 1.82 12.12
C ARG A 206 -12.27 3.32 12.39
N ALA A 207 -11.03 3.71 12.71
CA ALA A 207 -10.60 5.10 12.77
C ALA A 207 -10.03 5.56 11.41
N ARG A 208 -9.91 6.88 11.22
CA ARG A 208 -9.17 7.49 10.10
C ARG A 208 -7.68 7.63 10.47
N LEU A 209 -6.80 7.63 9.47
CA LEU A 209 -5.35 7.86 9.65
C LEU A 209 -5.09 9.11 10.49
N ASP A 210 -5.75 10.23 10.20
CA ASP A 210 -5.67 11.49 10.97
C ASP A 210 -5.76 11.29 12.50
N VAL A 211 -6.71 10.47 12.97
CA VAL A 211 -6.95 10.24 14.40
C VAL A 211 -5.87 9.35 15.00
N VAL A 212 -5.47 8.29 14.29
CA VAL A 212 -4.43 7.35 14.76
C VAL A 212 -3.05 7.99 14.74
N ALA A 213 -2.72 8.74 13.69
CA ALA A 213 -1.49 9.52 13.56
C ALA A 213 -1.32 10.45 14.78
N LYS A 214 -2.36 11.25 15.10
CA LYS A 214 -2.41 12.12 16.29
C LYS A 214 -2.25 11.35 17.60
N LEU A 215 -2.88 10.18 17.72
CA LEU A 215 -2.73 9.32 18.90
C LEU A 215 -1.27 8.85 19.08
N CYS A 216 -0.56 8.52 18.00
CA CYS A 216 0.85 8.09 18.04
C CYS A 216 1.85 9.24 18.23
N GLY A 217 1.50 10.47 17.86
CA GLY A 217 2.36 11.66 17.93
C GLY A 217 2.77 12.25 16.58
N MET A 218 2.32 11.66 15.48
CA MET A 218 2.32 12.30 14.16
C MET A 218 1.23 13.40 14.15
N PRO A 219 1.30 14.44 13.30
CA PRO A 219 0.37 15.56 13.36
C PRO A 219 -1.06 15.26 12.88
N GLY A 220 -1.26 14.16 12.15
CA GLY A 220 -2.46 13.93 11.34
C GLY A 220 -2.46 14.88 10.14
N LYS A 221 -3.65 15.34 9.73
CA LYS A 221 -3.83 16.20 8.56
C LYS A 221 -2.93 17.44 8.60
N VAL A 222 -2.04 17.56 7.61
CA VAL A 222 -1.16 18.72 7.40
C VAL A 222 -1.48 19.42 6.08
N GLY A 223 -2.10 20.59 6.15
CA GLY A 223 -2.46 21.38 4.97
C GLY A 223 -3.63 20.78 4.17
N VAL A 224 -3.31 20.03 3.11
CA VAL A 224 -4.23 19.50 2.10
C VAL A 224 -5.17 18.43 2.70
N ASP A 225 -6.31 18.22 2.05
CA ASP A 225 -7.32 17.19 2.35
C ASP A 225 -7.58 16.36 1.09
N GLY A 226 -7.95 15.08 1.22
CA GLY A 226 -8.33 14.25 0.06
C GLY A 226 -9.50 14.83 -0.76
N LYS A 227 -10.40 15.61 -0.14
CA LYS A 227 -11.45 16.35 -0.88
C LYS A 227 -10.91 17.49 -1.78
N ASP A 228 -9.71 17.99 -1.48
CA ASP A 228 -9.10 19.12 -2.18
C ASP A 228 -8.26 18.64 -3.38
N VAL A 229 -7.97 17.34 -3.48
CA VAL A 229 -7.18 16.71 -4.56
C VAL A 229 -7.79 16.95 -5.94
N GLY A 230 -9.10 16.73 -6.11
CA GLY A 230 -9.80 17.03 -7.37
C GLY A 230 -9.65 18.50 -7.82
N PRO A 231 -9.99 19.48 -6.96
CA PRO A 231 -9.73 20.89 -7.20
C PRO A 231 -8.26 21.24 -7.50
N LEU A 232 -7.30 20.67 -6.77
CA LEU A 232 -5.87 20.90 -6.99
C LEU A 232 -5.41 20.38 -8.36
N VAL A 233 -5.80 19.16 -8.73
CA VAL A 233 -5.50 18.58 -10.05
C VAL A 233 -6.12 19.42 -11.17
N HIS A 234 -7.38 19.85 -11.02
CA HIS A 234 -8.02 20.73 -11.99
C HIS A 234 -7.31 22.09 -12.14
N ALA A 235 -6.73 22.60 -11.06
CA ALA A 235 -5.92 23.82 -11.05
C ALA A 235 -4.46 23.61 -11.53
N GLY A 236 -4.06 22.40 -11.93
CA GLY A 236 -2.68 22.07 -12.34
C GLY A 236 -1.68 22.00 -11.18
N ARG A 237 -2.14 21.93 -9.93
CA ARG A 237 -1.32 21.95 -8.71
C ARG A 237 -0.90 20.53 -8.29
N ILE A 238 -0.36 19.77 -9.25
CA ILE A 238 -0.04 18.34 -9.10
C ILE A 238 1.00 18.08 -8.01
N ASP A 239 2.01 18.94 -7.89
CA ASP A 239 3.08 18.78 -6.88
C ASP A 239 2.58 18.94 -5.44
N GLU A 240 1.47 19.66 -5.22
CA GLU A 240 0.85 19.73 -3.88
C GLU A 240 0.13 18.43 -3.52
N VAL A 241 -0.50 17.77 -4.49
CA VAL A 241 -1.10 16.42 -4.31
C VAL A 241 0.00 15.38 -4.08
N ARG A 242 1.11 15.47 -4.83
CA ARG A 242 2.30 14.62 -4.62
C ARG A 242 2.89 14.80 -3.22
N ASN A 243 3.09 16.03 -2.76
CA ASN A 243 3.61 16.30 -1.42
C ASN A 243 2.63 15.86 -0.32
N TYR A 244 1.32 16.02 -0.54
CA TYR A 244 0.29 15.53 0.37
C TYR A 244 0.35 14.00 0.54
N CYS A 245 0.37 13.25 -0.58
CA CYS A 245 0.52 11.80 -0.57
C CYS A 245 1.81 11.36 0.15
N LEU A 246 2.95 12.02 -0.09
CA LEU A 246 4.19 11.74 0.65
C LEU A 246 4.09 12.03 2.15
N CYS A 247 3.31 13.03 2.57
CA CYS A 247 3.03 13.26 3.99
C CYS A 247 2.28 12.07 4.58
N ASP A 248 1.21 11.60 3.95
CA ASP A 248 0.41 10.49 4.48
C ASP A 248 1.14 9.13 4.42
N VAL A 249 2.08 8.92 3.49
CA VAL A 249 3.08 7.82 3.55
C VAL A 249 3.94 7.90 4.81
N VAL A 250 4.52 9.08 5.10
CA VAL A 250 5.38 9.27 6.30
C VAL A 250 4.57 9.07 7.59
N GLN A 251 3.32 9.52 7.63
CA GLN A 251 2.43 9.30 8.77
C GLN A 251 2.05 7.82 8.93
N THR A 252 1.76 7.13 7.83
CA THR A 252 1.50 5.68 7.81
C THR A 252 2.72 4.91 8.32
N ALA A 253 3.94 5.31 7.94
CA ALA A 253 5.18 4.72 8.46
C ALA A 253 5.35 4.96 9.96
N GLY A 254 5.06 6.17 10.45
CA GLY A 254 5.12 6.48 11.88
C GLY A 254 4.13 5.67 12.73
N VAL A 255 2.91 5.45 12.20
CA VAL A 255 1.92 4.55 12.81
C VAL A 255 2.38 3.09 12.74
N PHE A 256 2.91 2.62 11.61
CA PHE A 256 3.45 1.27 11.46
C PHE A 256 4.55 0.96 12.48
N LEU A 257 5.57 1.82 12.62
CA LEU A 257 6.61 1.64 13.63
C LEU A 257 6.04 1.54 15.06
N ARG A 258 5.00 2.34 15.38
CA ARG A 258 4.33 2.26 16.69
C ARG A 258 3.53 0.95 16.85
N VAL A 259 2.93 0.43 15.78
CA VAL A 259 2.26 -0.88 15.78
C VAL A 259 3.25 -2.02 15.97
N GLU A 260 4.39 -1.98 15.28
CA GLU A 260 5.46 -2.98 15.43
C GLU A 260 6.01 -3.01 16.87
N PHE A 261 6.23 -1.84 17.49
CA PHE A 261 6.57 -1.77 18.91
C PHE A 261 5.45 -2.31 19.82
N LEU A 262 4.20 -1.90 19.58
CA LEU A 262 3.04 -2.33 20.39
C LEU A 262 2.84 -3.84 20.39
N ARG A 263 3.06 -4.52 19.25
CA ARG A 263 2.92 -5.96 19.10
C ARG A 263 4.17 -6.77 19.49
N GLY A 264 5.23 -6.10 19.96
CA GLY A 264 6.51 -6.72 20.31
C GLY A 264 7.33 -7.19 19.09
N GLY A 265 7.06 -6.67 17.90
CA GLY A 265 7.86 -6.87 16.68
C GLY A 265 9.15 -6.02 16.66
N LEU A 266 9.19 -4.94 17.45
CA LEU A 266 10.40 -4.17 17.75
C LEU A 266 10.60 -4.07 19.26
N GLY A 267 11.85 -4.20 19.71
CA GLY A 267 12.28 -3.75 21.03
C GLY A 267 12.29 -2.21 21.13
N LYS A 268 12.41 -1.69 22.36
CA LYS A 268 12.40 -0.23 22.61
C LYS A 268 13.49 0.50 21.81
N GLU A 269 14.73 0.01 21.84
CA GLU A 269 15.84 0.69 21.16
C GLU A 269 15.74 0.62 19.64
N GLU A 270 15.26 -0.50 19.08
CA GLU A 270 15.04 -0.66 17.63
C GLU A 270 13.92 0.29 17.15
N TYR A 271 12.83 0.38 17.92
CA TYR A 271 11.76 1.35 17.68
C TYR A 271 12.27 2.79 17.73
N LEU A 272 13.07 3.15 18.73
CA LEU A 272 13.63 4.50 18.85
C LEU A 272 14.63 4.82 17.73
N HIS A 273 15.47 3.86 17.32
CA HIS A 273 16.35 4.02 16.16
C HIS A 273 15.57 4.33 14.88
N ALA A 274 14.59 3.50 14.53
CA ALA A 274 13.76 3.69 13.35
C ALA A 274 12.94 4.99 13.41
N MET A 275 12.37 5.32 14.58
CA MET A 275 11.56 6.54 14.77
C MET A 275 12.42 7.81 14.72
N ARG A 276 13.61 7.84 15.33
CA ARG A 276 14.55 8.98 15.21
C ARG A 276 14.95 9.21 13.76
N ALA A 277 15.23 8.14 13.01
CA ALA A 277 15.53 8.23 11.58
C ALA A 277 14.34 8.76 10.76
N LEU A 278 13.10 8.35 11.07
CA LEU A 278 11.90 8.90 10.44
C LEU A 278 11.68 10.39 10.77
N ILE A 279 11.93 10.82 12.01
CA ILE A 279 11.85 12.23 12.42
C ILE A 279 12.87 13.08 11.66
N ARG A 280 14.12 12.61 11.52
CA ARG A 280 15.17 13.30 10.75
C ARG A 280 14.78 13.46 9.28
N LEU A 281 14.39 12.36 8.61
CA LEU A 281 13.89 12.40 7.23
C LEU A 281 12.73 13.40 7.07
N SER A 282 11.77 13.39 7.99
CA SER A 282 10.59 14.26 7.95
C SER A 282 10.92 15.75 8.09
N ARG A 283 12.10 16.11 8.61
CA ARG A 283 12.56 17.49 8.79
C ARG A 283 13.44 17.97 7.64
N GLU A 284 14.29 17.08 7.13
CA GLU A 284 15.25 17.34 6.07
C GLU A 284 14.57 17.44 4.70
N ASP A 285 13.64 16.53 4.39
CA ASP A 285 12.93 16.49 3.10
C ASP A 285 11.85 17.58 3.00
N GLU A 286 12.03 18.51 2.06
CA GLU A 286 11.16 19.69 1.90
C GLU A 286 9.70 19.34 1.61
N ARG A 287 9.46 18.19 0.96
CA ARG A 287 8.13 17.73 0.53
C ARG A 287 7.25 17.33 1.69
N VAL A 288 7.86 16.85 2.78
CA VAL A 288 7.19 16.37 4.00
C VAL A 288 7.56 17.18 5.26
N ARG A 289 8.34 18.26 5.11
CA ARG A 289 8.70 19.21 6.18
C ARG A 289 7.52 19.66 7.05
N PRO A 290 6.27 19.88 6.53
CA PRO A 290 5.11 20.16 7.38
C PRO A 290 4.84 19.08 8.44
N VAL A 291 5.11 17.80 8.14
CA VAL A 291 5.02 16.70 9.11
C VAL A 291 6.13 16.82 10.16
N GLY A 292 7.39 17.02 9.73
CA GLY A 292 8.55 17.14 10.62
C GLY A 292 8.53 18.36 11.56
N GLN A 293 7.78 19.40 11.19
CA GLN A 293 7.55 20.60 12.00
C GLN A 293 6.41 20.45 13.01
N ALA A 294 5.40 19.62 12.73
CA ALA A 294 4.18 19.52 13.54
C ALA A 294 4.10 18.25 14.40
N LEU A 295 5.05 17.31 14.26
CA LEU A 295 5.13 16.08 15.07
C LEU A 295 5.48 16.34 16.54
N SER A 296 5.09 15.41 17.41
CA SER A 296 5.40 15.40 18.84
C SER A 296 6.55 14.43 19.12
N GLU A 297 7.77 14.96 19.25
CA GLU A 297 8.95 14.15 19.62
C GLU A 297 8.74 13.39 20.92
N GLU A 298 8.27 14.06 21.98
CA GLU A 298 7.99 13.45 23.29
C GLU A 298 7.13 12.18 23.16
N ARG A 299 6.04 12.25 22.39
CA ARG A 299 5.14 11.11 22.22
C ARG A 299 5.74 10.04 21.32
N LEU A 300 6.38 10.43 20.22
CA LEU A 300 6.98 9.49 19.27
C LEU A 300 8.19 8.75 19.86
N LEU A 301 8.99 9.42 20.69
CA LEU A 301 10.21 8.88 21.31
C LEU A 301 9.98 8.36 22.73
N LEU A 302 8.73 8.21 23.19
CA LEU A 302 8.38 7.65 24.50
C LEU A 302 9.01 8.43 25.68
N GLY A 303 9.22 9.74 25.51
CA GLY A 303 9.91 10.62 26.45
C GLY A 303 11.44 10.67 26.31
N GLU A 304 12.04 9.85 25.46
CA GLU A 304 13.49 9.87 25.20
C GLU A 304 13.88 11.02 24.26
N PRO A 305 15.11 11.56 24.36
CA PRO A 305 15.58 12.61 23.45
C PRO A 305 15.82 12.09 22.02
N LEU A 306 15.65 12.99 21.04
CA LEU A 306 15.98 12.74 19.63
C LEU A 306 17.48 12.48 19.43
N ASP A 307 18.31 13.28 20.10
CA ASP A 307 19.76 13.18 20.04
C ASP A 307 20.30 12.50 21.30
N VAL A 308 20.36 11.16 21.20
CA VAL A 308 21.40 10.39 21.89
C VAL A 308 22.57 10.25 20.91
N ASP A 309 23.79 10.58 21.36
CA ASP A 309 24.98 10.50 20.54
C ASP A 309 25.15 9.11 19.92
N ALA A 310 25.69 9.07 18.71
CA ALA A 310 25.78 7.88 17.87
C ALA A 310 26.71 6.79 18.44
N ALA A 311 26.19 6.03 19.40
CA ALA A 311 26.71 4.71 19.71
C ALA A 311 26.40 3.77 18.55
N GLU A 312 27.37 3.61 17.64
CA GLU A 312 27.41 2.55 16.64
C GLU A 312 26.91 1.22 17.24
N PRO A 313 25.94 0.52 16.62
CA PRO A 313 25.44 -0.76 17.14
C PRO A 313 26.51 -1.85 16.99
N GLY A 314 27.44 -1.90 17.95
CA GLY A 314 28.69 -2.63 17.75
C GLY A 314 29.61 -2.78 18.95
N GLN A 315 29.10 -2.98 20.19
CA GLN A 315 29.76 -3.77 21.26
C GLN A 315 28.97 -3.78 22.60
N SER A 316 28.12 -4.79 22.80
CA SER A 316 28.07 -5.61 24.04
C SER A 316 26.84 -6.54 24.01
N VAL A 317 26.95 -7.65 23.27
CA VAL A 317 26.12 -8.82 23.60
C VAL A 317 26.76 -9.44 24.84
N PRO A 318 26.13 -9.42 26.04
CA PRO A 318 26.64 -10.20 27.15
C PRO A 318 26.63 -11.68 26.74
N PRO A 319 27.69 -12.46 27.03
CA PRO A 319 27.77 -13.84 26.58
C PRO A 319 26.56 -14.64 27.08
N LEU A 320 25.94 -15.38 26.18
CA LEU A 320 24.75 -16.18 26.47
C LEU A 320 25.15 -17.33 27.41
N SER A 321 25.01 -17.13 28.72
CA SER A 321 25.27 -18.14 29.74
C SER A 321 24.29 -19.30 29.59
N LEU A 322 24.70 -20.34 28.86
CA LEU A 322 23.97 -21.59 28.81
C LEU A 322 23.94 -22.21 30.23
N PRO A 323 22.79 -22.74 30.68
CA PRO A 323 22.74 -23.44 31.95
C PRO A 323 23.63 -24.69 31.89
N VAL A 324 24.58 -24.77 32.82
CA VAL A 324 25.38 -25.99 33.03
C VAL A 324 24.43 -27.09 33.47
N ALA A 325 24.43 -28.22 32.76
CA ALA A 325 23.71 -29.41 33.20
C ALA A 325 24.34 -29.92 34.49
N SER A 326 23.53 -30.09 35.53
CA SER A 326 23.92 -30.80 36.74
C SER A 326 23.99 -32.30 36.44
N GLU A 327 25.19 -32.87 36.55
CA GLU A 327 25.36 -34.33 36.66
C GLU A 327 25.04 -34.74 38.11
N ASP A 328 24.13 -35.72 38.26
CA ASP A 328 23.95 -36.63 39.40
C ASP A 328 23.86 -38.06 38.82
#